data_AF-A0A2H1IEL3-F1
#
_entry.id   AF-A0A2H1IEL3-F1
#
_cell.length_a   1.000
_cell.length_b   1.000
_cell.length_c   1.000
_cell.angle_alpha   90.00
_cell.angle_beta   90.00
_cell.angle_gamma   90.00
#
_symmetry.space_group_name_H-M   'P 1'
#
loop_
_entity.id
_entity.type
_entity.pdbx_description
1 polymer ?
#
loop_
_entity_poly.entity_id
_entity_poly.type
_entity_poly.pdbx_seq_one_letter_code
_entity_poly.pdbx_strand_id
1 'polypeptide(L)'
;MNHYGTKALEHWRRHAPHRLEEIQDQETFFTELGEQIATQIVELTIQIETGRFAPLAMAGSSRENGRYLQEVSRRITARRIAEEVVMDELVWMQDPSLSIDEAREEWEQTRPADSNLVSWAERIQDSPDLAPPTAELEEKAKDWALPVWFLEGLIAAEIPGQYAQEHEKVLTEAASVRFLREVH
;
A
#
# COMPACT_ATOMS: atom_id res chain seq x y z
N MET A 1 -17.85 -19.94 8.57
CA MET A 1 -16.50 -19.42 8.88
C MET A 1 -15.42 -20.06 8.01
N ASN A 2 -14.54 -19.27 7.39
CA ASN A 2 -13.43 -19.74 6.56
C ASN A 2 -12.10 -19.84 7.35
N HIS A 3 -11.01 -20.26 6.69
CA HIS A 3 -9.69 -20.41 7.31
C HIS A 3 -9.17 -19.13 8.00
N TYR A 4 -9.44 -17.96 7.43
CA TYR A 4 -9.01 -16.67 7.99
C TYR A 4 -9.83 -16.28 9.22
N GLY A 5 -11.16 -16.50 9.18
CA GLY A 5 -12.03 -16.31 10.34
C GLY A 5 -11.63 -17.20 11.52
N THR A 6 -11.27 -18.45 11.27
CA THR A 6 -10.76 -19.37 12.30
C THR A 6 -9.44 -18.86 12.91
N LYS A 7 -8.51 -18.39 12.08
CA LYS A 7 -7.24 -17.83 12.55
C LYS A 7 -7.43 -16.57 13.40
N ALA A 8 -8.33 -15.67 12.97
CA ALA A 8 -8.68 -14.47 13.71
C ALA A 8 -9.31 -14.81 15.08
N LEU A 9 -10.24 -15.77 15.12
CA LEU A 9 -10.84 -16.26 16.36
C LEU A 9 -9.79 -16.86 17.32
N GLU A 10 -8.88 -17.70 16.83
CA GLU A 10 -7.81 -18.28 17.66
C GLU A 10 -6.85 -17.22 18.20
N HIS A 11 -6.57 -16.19 17.41
CA HIS A 11 -5.77 -15.05 17.83
C HIS A 11 -6.48 -14.28 18.95
N TRP A 12 -7.75 -13.92 18.76
CA TRP A 12 -8.55 -13.17 19.73
C TRP A 12 -8.77 -13.94 21.03
N ARG A 13 -8.94 -15.26 20.96
CA ARG A 13 -8.96 -16.12 22.17
C ARG A 13 -7.69 -16.02 23.00
N ARG A 14 -6.53 -15.83 22.36
CA ARG A 14 -5.23 -15.77 23.04
C ARG A 14 -4.88 -14.37 23.54
N HIS A 15 -5.27 -13.33 22.79
CA HIS A 15 -4.80 -11.96 23.02
C HIS A 15 -5.89 -10.98 23.48
N ALA A 16 -7.17 -11.29 23.27
CA ALA A 16 -8.30 -10.43 23.64
C ALA A 16 -9.55 -11.22 24.12
N PRO A 17 -9.42 -12.12 25.12
CA PRO A 17 -10.52 -12.99 25.55
C PRO A 17 -11.73 -12.24 26.12
N HIS A 18 -11.51 -11.12 26.82
CA HIS A 18 -12.60 -10.31 27.38
C HIS A 18 -13.49 -9.66 26.30
N ARG A 19 -12.91 -9.23 25.17
CA ARG A 19 -13.64 -8.66 24.04
C ARG A 19 -14.40 -9.72 23.26
N LEU A 20 -13.83 -10.93 23.18
CA LEU A 20 -14.51 -12.07 22.56
C LEU A 20 -15.85 -12.37 23.27
N GLU A 21 -15.88 -12.25 24.61
CA GLU A 21 -17.09 -12.45 25.42
C GLU A 21 -18.16 -11.35 25.23
N GLU A 22 -17.77 -10.15 24.78
CA GLU A 22 -18.70 -9.05 24.49
C GLU A 22 -19.41 -9.20 23.14
N ILE A 23 -18.86 -10.02 22.23
CA ILE A 23 -19.47 -10.30 20.93
C ILE A 23 -20.63 -11.27 21.12
N GLN A 24 -21.84 -10.79 20.82
CA GLN A 24 -23.08 -11.55 21.01
C GLN A 24 -23.18 -12.79 20.11
N ASP A 25 -22.74 -12.68 18.85
CA ASP A 25 -22.68 -13.80 17.90
C ASP A 25 -21.28 -13.87 17.28
N GLN A 26 -20.38 -14.57 17.97
CA GLN A 26 -19.00 -14.77 17.53
C GLN A 26 -18.94 -15.53 16.20
N GLU A 27 -19.83 -16.50 15.97
CA GLU A 27 -19.76 -17.34 14.77
C GLU A 27 -20.07 -16.52 13.51
N THR A 28 -21.10 -15.66 13.58
CA THR A 28 -21.44 -14.74 12.49
C THR A 28 -20.33 -13.70 12.31
N PHE A 29 -19.85 -13.07 13.38
CA PHE A 29 -18.79 -12.07 13.32
C PHE A 29 -17.51 -12.58 12.65
N PHE A 30 -16.97 -13.73 13.10
CA PHE A 30 -15.74 -14.28 12.51
C PHE A 30 -15.97 -14.92 11.14
N THR A 31 -17.21 -15.27 10.78
CA THR A 31 -17.55 -15.66 9.41
C THR A 31 -17.45 -14.47 8.46
N GLU A 32 -18.06 -13.34 8.81
CA GLU A 32 -17.99 -12.11 8.02
C GLU A 32 -16.57 -11.56 7.95
N LEU A 33 -15.86 -11.52 9.08
CA LEU A 33 -14.45 -11.09 9.13
C LEU A 33 -13.57 -11.97 8.23
N GLY A 34 -13.77 -13.28 8.25
CA GLY A 34 -13.05 -14.19 7.38
C GLY A 34 -13.30 -13.92 5.89
N GLU A 35 -14.56 -13.64 5.51
CA GLU A 35 -14.93 -13.33 4.12
C GLU A 35 -14.37 -11.99 3.65
N GLN A 36 -14.33 -10.99 4.54
CA GLN A 36 -13.68 -9.70 4.28
C GLN A 36 -12.17 -9.87 4.07
N ILE A 37 -11.48 -10.59 4.96
CA ILE A 37 -10.05 -10.92 4.81
C ILE A 37 -9.79 -11.61 3.47
N ALA A 38 -10.62 -12.60 3.11
CA ALA A 38 -10.47 -13.33 1.85
C ALA A 38 -10.63 -12.42 0.62
N THR A 39 -11.58 -11.50 0.65
CA THR A 39 -11.81 -10.52 -0.43
C THR A 39 -10.63 -9.57 -0.56
N GLN A 40 -10.16 -8.99 0.54
CA GLN A 40 -9.02 -8.07 0.54
C GLN A 40 -7.73 -8.74 0.06
N ILE A 41 -7.47 -10.00 0.44
CA ILE A 41 -6.33 -10.77 -0.08
C ILE A 41 -6.42 -10.91 -1.59
N VAL A 42 -7.60 -11.21 -2.14
CA VAL A 42 -7.79 -11.35 -3.59
C VAL A 42 -7.54 -10.02 -4.30
N GLU A 43 -8.11 -8.93 -3.79
CA GLU A 43 -7.93 -7.59 -4.36
C GLU A 43 -6.47 -7.15 -4.32
N LEU A 44 -5.79 -7.30 -3.18
CA LEU A 44 -4.38 -6.97 -3.01
C LEU A 44 -3.47 -7.88 -3.87
N THR A 45 -3.80 -9.16 -3.99
CA THR A 45 -3.10 -10.07 -4.92
C THR A 45 -3.19 -9.54 -6.35
N ILE A 46 -4.39 -9.15 -6.80
CA ILE A 46 -4.59 -8.57 -8.14
C ILE A 46 -3.81 -7.26 -8.28
N GLN A 47 -3.79 -6.41 -7.26
CA GLN A 47 -3.00 -5.17 -7.27
C GLN A 47 -1.50 -5.43 -7.36
N ILE A 48 -0.96 -6.43 -6.64
CA ILE A 48 0.45 -6.82 -6.72
C ILE A 48 0.76 -7.46 -8.09
N GLU A 49 -0.16 -8.24 -8.65
CA GLU A 49 -0.05 -8.86 -9.97
C GLU A 49 -0.18 -7.87 -11.14
N THR A 50 -0.94 -6.79 -10.98
CA THR A 50 -1.17 -5.78 -12.02
C THR A 50 -0.32 -4.52 -11.84
N GLY A 51 0.18 -4.28 -10.64
CA GLY A 51 1.09 -3.20 -10.28
C GLY A 51 2.50 -3.40 -10.82
N ARG A 52 3.22 -2.29 -10.97
CA ARG A 52 4.55 -2.21 -11.60
C ARG A 52 5.70 -2.84 -10.77
N PHE A 53 5.40 -3.71 -9.79
CA PHE A 53 6.36 -4.54 -9.03
C PHE A 53 6.85 -5.78 -9.81
N ALA A 54 6.41 -5.95 -11.06
CA ALA A 54 6.87 -7.01 -11.95
C ALA A 54 8.40 -7.07 -12.25
N PRO A 55 9.23 -6.00 -12.20
CA PRO A 55 10.58 -6.11 -12.72
C PRO A 55 11.58 -6.78 -11.76
N LEU A 56 11.25 -7.00 -10.48
CA LEU A 56 12.20 -7.64 -9.54
C LEU A 56 12.40 -9.16 -9.78
N ALA A 57 11.54 -9.81 -10.58
CA ALA A 57 11.70 -11.21 -10.95
C ALA A 57 12.45 -11.43 -12.29
N MET A 58 12.85 -10.37 -12.98
CA MET A 58 13.33 -10.42 -14.38
C MET A 58 14.86 -10.48 -14.52
N ALA A 59 15.58 -10.95 -13.50
CA ALA A 59 17.02 -11.19 -13.56
C ALA A 59 17.33 -12.70 -13.52
N GLY A 60 16.77 -13.49 -14.44
CA GLY A 60 17.21 -14.88 -14.55
C GLY A 60 16.33 -15.81 -15.39
N SER A 61 16.81 -16.09 -16.60
CA SER A 61 16.63 -17.33 -17.37
C SER A 61 15.38 -17.50 -18.24
N SER A 62 15.58 -18.30 -19.30
CA SER A 62 14.91 -18.30 -20.59
C SER A 62 14.08 -19.58 -20.82
N ARG A 63 13.18 -19.52 -21.82
CA ARG A 63 12.37 -20.58 -22.48
C ARG A 63 10.98 -20.86 -21.91
N GLU A 64 10.01 -21.02 -22.83
CA GLU A 64 8.55 -20.98 -22.63
C GLU A 64 7.94 -21.79 -21.47
N ASN A 65 8.56 -22.91 -21.03
CA ASN A 65 8.09 -23.63 -19.83
C ASN A 65 8.42 -22.91 -18.51
N GLY A 66 9.43 -22.04 -18.50
CA GLY A 66 9.80 -21.19 -17.37
C GLY A 66 8.80 -20.05 -17.12
N ARG A 67 8.08 -19.59 -18.16
CA ARG A 67 7.07 -18.53 -18.02
C ARG A 67 5.86 -18.98 -17.20
N TYR A 68 5.36 -20.20 -17.42
CA TYR A 68 4.23 -20.72 -16.64
C TYR A 68 4.63 -20.91 -15.16
N LEU A 69 5.79 -21.50 -14.90
CA LEU A 69 6.28 -21.69 -13.53
C LEU A 69 6.62 -20.35 -12.86
N GLN A 70 7.15 -19.36 -13.59
CA GLN A 70 7.35 -18.00 -13.09
C GLN A 70 6.03 -17.31 -12.79
N GLU A 71 5.04 -17.41 -13.67
CA GLU A 71 3.71 -16.82 -13.45
C GLU A 71 3.02 -17.47 -12.25
N VAL A 72 3.05 -18.79 -12.14
CA VAL A 72 2.53 -19.51 -10.97
C VAL A 72 3.29 -19.11 -9.70
N SER A 73 4.62 -19.01 -9.74
CA SER A 73 5.43 -18.56 -8.60
C SER A 73 5.13 -17.12 -8.22
N ARG A 74 4.88 -16.25 -9.21
CA ARG A 74 4.49 -14.85 -9.03
C ARG A 74 3.15 -14.75 -8.32
N ARG A 75 2.14 -15.49 -8.77
CA ARG A 75 0.80 -15.53 -8.15
C ARG A 75 0.85 -16.08 -6.73
N ILE A 76 1.62 -17.14 -6.50
CA ILE A 76 1.83 -17.70 -5.16
C ILE A 76 2.53 -16.69 -4.24
N THR A 77 3.53 -15.97 -4.74
CA THR A 77 4.26 -14.96 -3.96
C THR A 77 3.40 -13.73 -3.68
N ALA A 78 2.69 -13.22 -4.69
CA ALA A 78 1.76 -12.09 -4.57
C ALA A 78 0.65 -12.41 -3.57
N ARG A 79 0.07 -13.61 -3.65
CA ARG A 79 -0.90 -14.10 -2.69
C ARG A 79 -0.34 -14.20 -1.28
N ARG A 80 0.88 -14.71 -1.12
CA ARG A 80 1.51 -14.82 0.20
C ARG A 80 1.79 -13.45 0.82
N ILE A 81 2.28 -12.51 0.03
CA ILE A 81 2.49 -11.13 0.47
C ILE A 81 1.14 -10.51 0.85
N ALA A 82 0.11 -10.69 0.03
CA ALA A 82 -1.22 -10.19 0.33
C ALA A 82 -1.80 -10.83 1.61
N GLU A 83 -1.61 -12.14 1.81
CA GLU A 83 -1.99 -12.84 3.03
C GLU A 83 -1.22 -12.33 4.26
N GLU A 84 0.08 -12.06 4.14
CA GLU A 84 0.89 -11.52 5.24
C GLU A 84 0.45 -10.09 5.60
N VAL A 85 0.24 -9.22 4.61
CA VAL A 85 -0.22 -7.83 4.81
C VAL A 85 -1.61 -7.78 5.42
N VAL A 86 -2.59 -8.43 4.79
CA VAL A 86 -3.99 -8.37 5.25
C VAL A 86 -4.16 -9.03 6.63
N MET A 87 -3.40 -10.09 6.93
CA MET A 87 -3.44 -10.69 8.26
C MET A 87 -2.73 -9.83 9.32
N ASP A 88 -1.66 -9.11 8.97
CA ASP A 88 -1.02 -8.15 9.89
C ASP A 88 -1.96 -6.98 10.20
N GLU A 89 -2.59 -6.42 9.17
CA GLU A 89 -3.56 -5.33 9.28
C GLU A 89 -4.82 -5.74 10.06
N LEU A 90 -5.42 -6.90 9.75
CA LEU A 90 -6.74 -7.28 10.31
C LEU A 90 -6.67 -8.18 11.55
N VAL A 91 -5.55 -8.87 11.79
CA VAL A 91 -5.41 -9.79 12.93
C VAL A 91 -4.43 -9.27 13.98
N TRP A 92 -3.45 -8.42 13.63
CA TRP A 92 -2.39 -8.01 14.55
C TRP A 92 -2.38 -6.53 15.01
N MET A 93 -3.33 -5.68 14.60
CA MET A 93 -3.38 -4.31 15.12
C MET A 93 -3.60 -4.24 16.64
N GLN A 94 -2.60 -3.66 17.32
CA GLN A 94 -2.68 -3.08 18.65
C GLN A 94 -3.55 -1.81 18.57
N ASP A 95 -4.74 -1.88 19.14
CA ASP A 95 -5.80 -0.84 19.28
C ASP A 95 -7.00 -0.97 18.30
N PRO A 96 -7.96 -1.85 18.61
CA PRO A 96 -9.12 -2.17 17.76
C PRO A 96 -10.30 -1.19 17.93
N SER A 97 -10.06 0.12 17.89
CA SER A 97 -11.12 1.14 17.95
C SER A 97 -11.42 1.85 16.63
N LEU A 98 -10.59 1.66 15.59
CA LEU A 98 -10.77 2.24 14.26
C LEU A 98 -10.63 1.14 13.19
N SER A 99 -11.56 1.12 12.24
CA SER A 99 -11.46 0.33 11.00
C SER A 99 -10.35 0.89 10.09
N ILE A 100 -9.86 0.08 9.14
CA ILE A 100 -8.86 0.53 8.14
C ILE A 100 -9.36 1.76 7.38
N ASP A 101 -10.66 1.81 7.09
CA ASP A 101 -11.30 2.95 6.44
C ASP A 101 -11.22 4.22 7.30
N GLU A 102 -11.45 4.10 8.60
CA GLU A 102 -11.34 5.24 9.53
C GLU A 102 -9.88 5.67 9.75
N ALA A 103 -8.95 4.72 9.90
CA ALA A 103 -7.52 5.02 10.00
C ALA A 103 -6.98 5.68 8.72
N ARG A 104 -7.48 5.23 7.55
CA ARG A 104 -7.18 5.86 6.25
C ARG A 104 -7.74 7.28 6.19
N GLU A 105 -8.97 7.48 6.64
CA GLU A 105 -9.61 8.81 6.63
C GLU A 105 -8.89 9.79 7.57
N GLU A 106 -8.50 9.35 8.77
CA GLU A 106 -7.69 10.16 9.69
C GLU A 106 -6.32 10.48 9.10
N TRP A 107 -5.65 9.49 8.51
CA TRP A 107 -4.36 9.70 7.86
C TRP A 107 -4.46 10.67 6.68
N GLU A 108 -5.50 10.57 5.83
CA GLU A 108 -5.73 11.52 4.73
C GLU A 108 -5.92 12.96 5.24
N GLN A 109 -6.46 13.15 6.44
CA GLN A 109 -6.61 14.48 7.04
C GLN A 109 -5.28 15.04 7.58
N THR A 110 -4.36 14.17 8.03
CA THR A 110 -3.09 14.59 8.63
C THR A 110 -1.88 14.53 7.70
N ARG A 111 -1.96 13.76 6.62
CA ARG A 111 -0.82 13.54 5.71
C ARG A 111 -0.40 14.82 4.99
N PRO A 112 0.87 14.92 4.58
CA PRO A 112 1.29 15.97 3.67
C PRO A 112 0.51 15.89 2.35
N ALA A 113 -0.24 16.94 2.03
CA ALA A 113 -1.02 17.03 0.80
C ALA A 113 -0.12 16.99 -0.44
N ASP A 114 -0.56 16.31 -1.50
CA ASP A 114 0.22 16.18 -2.74
C ASP A 114 0.43 17.53 -3.44
N SER A 115 -0.43 18.53 -3.17
CA SER A 115 -0.23 19.93 -3.60
C SER A 115 1.09 20.53 -3.09
N ASN A 116 1.64 20.03 -1.98
CA ASN A 116 2.95 20.45 -1.49
C ASN A 116 4.07 20.14 -2.48
N LEU A 117 3.95 19.06 -3.28
CA LEU A 117 4.90 18.75 -4.34
C LEU A 117 4.79 19.73 -5.50
N VAL A 118 3.56 20.13 -5.85
CA VAL A 118 3.31 21.13 -6.89
C VAL A 118 3.92 22.47 -6.48
N SER A 119 3.60 22.96 -5.29
CA SER A 119 4.17 24.22 -4.77
C SER A 119 5.70 24.17 -4.60
N TRP A 120 6.25 23.00 -4.28
CA TRP A 120 7.70 22.80 -4.24
C TRP A 120 8.33 22.93 -5.63
N ALA A 121 7.74 22.32 -6.66
CA ALA A 121 8.22 22.41 -8.03
C ALA A 121 8.09 23.84 -8.59
N GLU A 122 6.96 24.51 -8.35
CA GLU A 122 6.75 25.92 -8.74
C GLU A 122 7.80 26.84 -8.13
N ARG A 123 8.17 26.64 -6.85
CA ARG A 123 9.26 27.39 -6.22
C ARG A 123 10.62 27.17 -6.88
N ILE A 124 10.90 25.98 -7.38
CA ILE A 124 12.14 25.69 -8.12
C ILE A 124 12.11 26.39 -9.48
N GLN A 125 10.95 26.47 -10.13
CA GLN A 125 10.82 27.21 -11.40
C GLN A 125 11.04 28.72 -11.20
N ASP A 126 10.45 29.28 -10.15
CA ASP A 126 10.63 30.69 -9.78
C ASP A 126 12.07 31.01 -9.33
N SER A 127 12.80 30.01 -8.85
CA SER A 127 14.17 30.16 -8.33
C SER A 127 15.00 28.90 -8.61
N PRO A 128 15.60 28.77 -9.81
CA PRO A 128 16.33 27.58 -10.23
C PRO A 128 17.51 27.19 -9.33
N ASP A 129 18.09 28.15 -8.60
CA ASP A 129 19.15 27.91 -7.61
C ASP A 129 18.69 27.04 -6.42
N LEU A 130 17.38 26.86 -6.24
CA LEU A 130 16.78 25.98 -5.23
C LEU A 130 16.60 24.54 -5.72
N ALA A 131 17.01 24.21 -6.95
CA ALA A 131 16.94 22.84 -7.44
C ALA A 131 17.82 21.93 -6.55
N PRO A 132 17.24 20.86 -5.97
CA PRO A 132 18.00 20.00 -5.08
C PRO A 132 19.05 19.20 -5.86
N PRO A 133 20.19 18.86 -5.23
CA PRO A 133 21.11 17.88 -5.80
C PRO A 133 20.42 16.51 -5.92
N THR A 134 20.95 15.65 -6.80
CA THR A 134 20.38 14.32 -7.08
C THR A 134 20.14 13.48 -5.82
N ALA A 135 21.06 13.51 -4.85
CA ALA A 135 20.93 12.76 -3.60
C ALA A 135 19.72 13.22 -2.76
N GLU A 136 19.48 14.53 -2.66
CA GLU A 136 18.31 15.07 -1.95
C GLU A 136 17.00 14.80 -2.70
N LEU A 137 17.05 14.80 -4.04
CA LEU A 137 15.91 14.42 -4.86
C LEU A 137 15.53 12.95 -4.66
N GLU A 138 16.52 12.06 -4.59
CA GLU A 138 16.33 10.63 -4.30
C GLU A 138 15.77 10.41 -2.89
N GLU A 139 16.26 11.14 -1.90
CA GLU A 139 15.73 11.11 -0.53
C GLU A 139 14.27 11.55 -0.51
N LYS A 140 13.96 12.67 -1.15
CA LYS A 140 12.58 13.16 -1.27
C LYS A 140 11.66 12.16 -1.98
N ALA A 141 12.15 11.46 -3.00
CA ALA A 141 11.41 10.38 -3.66
C ALA A 141 11.12 9.23 -2.70
N LYS A 142 12.09 8.83 -1.86
CA LYS A 142 11.88 7.80 -0.83
C LYS A 142 10.84 8.22 0.19
N ASP A 143 10.92 9.44 0.70
CA ASP A 143 10.00 10.00 1.70
C ASP A 143 8.57 10.04 1.17
N TRP A 144 8.42 10.49 -0.07
CA TRP A 144 7.11 10.58 -0.72
C TRP A 144 6.62 9.25 -1.30
N ALA A 145 7.41 8.19 -1.22
CA ALA A 145 7.20 6.91 -1.89
C ALA A 145 6.94 7.06 -3.40
N LEU A 146 7.57 8.07 -4.02
CA LEU A 146 7.48 8.37 -5.44
C LEU A 146 8.73 7.91 -6.18
N PRO A 147 8.60 7.56 -7.48
CA PRO A 147 9.78 7.30 -8.28
C PRO A 147 10.51 8.61 -8.62
N VAL A 148 11.84 8.55 -8.70
CA VAL A 148 12.67 9.73 -8.99
C VAL A 148 12.27 10.42 -10.29
N TRP A 149 11.96 9.64 -11.35
CA TRP A 149 11.52 10.18 -12.64
C TRP A 149 10.27 11.06 -12.55
N PHE A 150 9.39 10.81 -11.57
CA PHE A 150 8.19 11.63 -11.37
C PHE A 150 8.58 13.00 -10.83
N LEU A 151 9.50 13.06 -9.85
CA LEU A 151 9.96 14.33 -9.29
C LEU A 151 10.78 15.14 -10.30
N GLU A 152 11.61 14.47 -11.10
CA GLU A 152 12.33 15.10 -12.22
C GLU A 152 11.35 15.67 -13.26
N GLY A 153 10.33 14.89 -13.64
CA GLY A 153 9.29 15.33 -14.56
C GLY A 153 8.47 16.49 -14.01
N LEU A 154 8.17 16.47 -12.71
CA LEU A 154 7.40 17.52 -12.04
C LEU A 154 8.16 18.86 -12.00
N ILE A 155 9.47 18.86 -11.74
CA ILE A 155 10.31 20.06 -11.78
C ILE A 155 10.45 20.58 -13.22
N ALA A 156 10.60 19.66 -14.19
CA ALA A 156 10.85 20.00 -15.59
C ALA A 156 9.57 20.39 -16.37
N ALA A 157 8.39 20.06 -15.86
CA ALA A 157 7.11 20.34 -16.52
C ALA A 157 6.89 21.85 -16.66
N GLU A 158 6.24 22.30 -17.73
CA GLU A 158 5.90 23.72 -17.90
C GLU A 158 4.89 24.19 -16.85
N ILE A 159 3.91 23.34 -16.52
CA ILE A 159 2.89 23.58 -15.51
C ILE A 159 2.89 22.39 -14.54
N PRO A 160 3.58 22.47 -13.38
CA PRO A 160 3.70 21.35 -12.44
C PRO A 160 2.36 20.79 -11.98
N GLY A 161 1.36 21.65 -11.77
CA GLY A 161 0.01 21.22 -11.39
C GLY A 161 -0.68 20.34 -12.45
N GLN A 162 -0.50 20.66 -13.73
CA GLN A 162 -1.04 19.84 -14.83
C GLN A 162 -0.32 18.50 -14.91
N TYR A 163 1.01 18.49 -14.79
CA TYR A 163 1.79 17.26 -14.76
C TYR A 163 1.37 16.33 -13.62
N ALA A 164 1.16 16.89 -12.42
CA ALA A 164 0.69 16.14 -11.26
C ALA A 164 -0.70 15.53 -11.50
N GLN A 165 -1.61 16.27 -12.14
CA GLN A 165 -2.95 15.78 -12.49
C GLN A 165 -2.90 14.65 -13.53
N GLU A 166 -2.07 14.77 -14.58
CA GLU A 166 -1.88 13.73 -15.58
C GLU A 166 -1.30 12.43 -14.99
N HIS A 167 -0.62 12.53 -13.85
CA HIS A 167 0.00 11.43 -13.13
C HIS A 167 -0.65 11.17 -11.76
N GLU A 168 -1.92 11.55 -11.57
CA GLU A 168 -2.67 11.40 -10.31
C GLU A 168 -2.58 9.97 -9.76
N LYS A 169 -2.65 8.96 -10.64
CA LYS A 169 -2.53 7.55 -10.25
C LYS A 169 -1.23 7.25 -9.50
N VAL A 170 -0.12 7.88 -9.89
CA VAL A 170 1.19 7.69 -9.24
C VAL A 170 1.19 8.31 -7.84
N LEU A 171 0.53 9.46 -7.67
CA LEU A 171 0.36 10.13 -6.38
C LEU A 171 -0.53 9.30 -5.43
N THR A 172 -1.64 8.75 -5.93
CA THR A 172 -2.54 7.89 -5.16
C THR A 172 -1.86 6.58 -4.73
N GLU A 173 -1.10 5.94 -5.62
CA GLU A 173 -0.34 4.74 -5.29
C GLU A 173 0.74 5.04 -4.22
N ALA A 174 1.46 6.15 -4.37
CA ALA A 174 2.46 6.58 -3.41
C ALA A 174 1.86 6.98 -2.05
N ALA A 175 0.65 7.55 -2.05
CA ALA A 175 -0.11 7.82 -0.82
C ALA A 175 -0.42 6.52 -0.08
N SER A 176 -0.98 5.51 -0.79
CA SER A 176 -1.25 4.21 -0.18
C SER A 176 0.01 3.56 0.39
N VAL A 177 1.16 3.65 -0.29
CA VAL A 177 2.43 3.13 0.24
C VAL A 177 2.87 3.87 1.50
N ARG A 178 2.68 5.19 1.59
CA ARG A 178 3.01 5.96 2.80
C ARG A 178 2.11 5.60 3.98
N PHE A 179 0.80 5.49 3.75
CA PHE A 179 -0.16 5.02 4.75
C PHE A 179 0.27 3.67 5.33
N LEU A 180 0.59 2.69 4.48
CA LEU A 180 1.04 1.36 4.90
C LEU A 180 2.33 1.38 5.72
N ARG A 181 3.21 2.38 5.56
CA ARG A 181 4.42 2.52 6.37
C ARG A 181 4.16 3.04 7.78
N GLU A 182 3.08 3.79 7.97
CA GLU A 182 2.74 4.43 9.26
C GLU A 182 1.85 3.53 10.13
N VAL A 183 1.16 2.57 9.52
CA VAL A 183 0.29 1.60 10.22
C VAL A 183 1.06 0.33 10.66
N HIS A 184 2.31 0.15 10.20
CA HIS A 184 3.20 -0.98 10.53
C HIS A 184 4.09 -0.76 11.77
#